data_AF-A0A1W1VW41-F1
#
_entry.id   AF-A0A1W1VW41-F1
#
_cell.length_a   1.000
_cell.length_b   1.000
_cell.length_c   1.000
_cell.angle_alpha   90.00
_cell.angle_beta   90.00
_cell.angle_gamma   90.00
#
_symmetry.space_group_name_H-M   'P 1'
#
loop_
_entity.id
_entity.type
_entity.pdbx_description
1 polymer ?
#
loop_
_entity_poly.entity_id
_entity_poly.type
_entity_poly.pdbx_seq_one_letter_code
_entity_poly.pdbx_strand_id
1 'polypeptide(L)'
;MRSFRIPKQRLPDHLKHLRQGPSGRSNPDSTLGTPERTHHVVGAPATGGSDRLSELLPLILRAMVDERGDHPPEEPMVVRQAEILAALAPYHRPKSRFEGLMMRKLVGEGYLKPRGARDKSGLSDAYEITQKGKNLLAG
;
A
#
# COMPACT_ATOMS: atom_id res chain seq x y z
N MET A 1 -8.83 -54.78 -0.46
CA MET A 1 -8.62 -53.36 -0.11
C MET A 1 -7.11 -53.09 -0.12
N ARG A 2 -6.59 -52.25 -1.04
CA ARG A 2 -5.15 -51.97 -1.18
C ARG A 2 -4.81 -50.69 -0.43
N SER A 3 -3.94 -50.78 0.58
CA SER A 3 -3.47 -49.65 1.38
C SER A 3 -2.31 -48.93 0.68
N PHE A 4 -2.52 -47.68 0.27
CA PHE A 4 -1.45 -46.82 -0.26
C PHE A 4 -0.64 -46.24 0.90
N ARG A 5 0.58 -46.74 1.11
CA ARG A 5 1.55 -46.09 2.01
C ARG A 5 2.22 -44.95 1.26
N ILE A 6 1.90 -43.71 1.64
CA ILE A 6 2.55 -42.51 1.12
C ILE A 6 4.01 -42.49 1.61
N PRO A 7 5.03 -42.43 0.73
CA PRO A 7 6.41 -42.31 1.15
C PRO A 7 6.66 -40.93 1.75
N LYS A 8 7.24 -40.88 2.96
CA LYS A 8 7.64 -39.65 3.62
C LYS A 8 8.75 -38.98 2.79
N GLN A 9 8.39 -37.94 2.04
CA GLN A 9 9.35 -37.11 1.32
C GLN A 9 10.36 -36.55 2.34
N ARG A 10 11.64 -36.91 2.18
CA ARG A 10 12.73 -36.32 2.95
C ARG A 10 13.03 -34.96 2.33
N LEU A 11 12.92 -33.91 3.14
CA LEU A 11 13.34 -32.57 2.73
C LEU A 11 14.86 -32.58 2.43
N PRO A 12 15.30 -31.87 1.37
CA PRO A 12 16.70 -31.60 1.09
C PRO A 12 17.45 -31.06 2.31
N ASP A 13 18.75 -31.34 2.42
CA ASP A 13 19.58 -30.94 3.57
C ASP A 13 19.48 -29.45 3.93
N HIS A 14 19.38 -28.61 2.90
CA HIS A 14 19.25 -27.16 3.05
C HIS A 14 17.84 -26.69 3.47
N LEU A 15 16.88 -27.58 3.71
CA LEU A 15 15.53 -27.21 4.21
C LEU A 15 15.22 -27.84 5.57
N LYS A 16 16.17 -28.55 6.18
CA LYS A 16 15.97 -29.24 7.47
C LYS A 16 15.78 -28.27 8.65
N HIS A 17 16.34 -27.07 8.58
CA HIS A 17 16.21 -26.04 9.62
C HIS A 17 14.78 -25.49 9.76
N LEU A 18 13.93 -25.62 8.73
CA LEU A 18 12.52 -25.21 8.80
C LEU A 18 11.64 -26.17 9.63
N ARG A 19 12.14 -27.37 9.99
CA ARG A 19 11.39 -28.34 10.79
C ARG A 19 11.52 -28.12 12.29
N GLN A 20 12.41 -27.22 12.72
CA GLN A 20 12.56 -26.87 14.13
C GLN A 20 11.58 -25.74 14.48
N GLY A 21 10.38 -26.13 14.92
CA GLY A 21 9.51 -25.23 15.67
C GLY A 21 10.11 -24.93 17.06
N PRO A 22 9.76 -23.78 17.67
CA PRO A 22 10.38 -23.30 18.90
C PRO A 22 9.72 -23.93 20.13
N SER A 23 10.52 -24.66 20.92
CA SER A 23 10.20 -25.08 22.28
C SER A 23 11.55 -25.41 22.94
N GLY A 24 12.10 -24.70 23.92
CA GLY A 24 11.51 -23.92 25.01
C GLY A 24 12.09 -24.47 26.32
N ARG A 25 12.62 -23.61 27.21
CA ARG A 25 12.93 -23.83 28.66
C ARG A 25 13.80 -22.65 29.17
N SER A 26 13.62 -21.96 30.29
CA SER A 26 12.60 -21.84 31.34
C SER A 26 12.94 -20.58 32.20
N ASN A 27 11.90 -19.90 32.71
CA ASN A 27 11.84 -18.80 33.72
C ASN A 27 12.41 -19.17 35.12
N PRO A 28 12.44 -18.30 36.17
CA PRO A 28 11.78 -16.98 36.36
C PRO A 28 12.64 -15.87 37.00
N ASP A 29 12.27 -14.59 36.86
CA ASP A 29 12.05 -13.68 38.01
C ASP A 29 11.62 -12.26 37.57
N SER A 30 10.77 -11.66 38.42
CA SER A 30 10.54 -10.24 38.62
C SER A 30 9.82 -9.37 37.57
N THR A 31 8.57 -9.05 37.94
CA THR A 31 7.82 -7.79 37.79
C THR A 31 7.13 -7.47 36.46
N LEU A 32 5.79 -7.36 36.60
CA LEU A 32 4.84 -6.77 35.66
C LEU A 32 5.32 -5.42 35.11
N GLY A 33 5.34 -5.32 33.79
CA GLY A 33 5.33 -4.08 33.03
C GLY A 33 4.98 -4.40 31.59
N THR A 34 3.70 -4.21 31.23
CA THR A 34 3.12 -4.39 29.91
C THR A 34 4.02 -3.81 28.81
N PRO A 35 4.60 -4.61 27.87
CA PRO A 35 5.23 -4.03 26.71
C PRO A 35 4.15 -3.70 25.70
N GLU A 36 4.12 -2.42 25.35
CA GLU A 36 3.38 -1.84 24.25
C GLU A 36 3.34 -2.76 23.03
N ARG A 37 2.14 -2.84 22.46
CA ARG A 37 1.87 -3.29 21.11
C ARG A 37 2.78 -2.50 20.16
N THR A 38 3.93 -3.07 19.84
CA THR A 38 4.86 -2.48 18.87
C THR A 38 4.12 -2.52 17.55
N HIS A 39 3.54 -1.39 17.18
CA HIS A 39 3.14 -1.11 15.82
C HIS A 39 4.36 -1.43 14.97
N HIS A 40 4.25 -2.44 14.10
CA HIS A 40 5.15 -2.60 12.98
C HIS A 40 5.10 -1.27 12.21
N VAL A 41 6.05 -0.38 12.52
CA VAL A 41 6.38 0.75 11.68
C VAL A 41 6.91 0.12 10.40
N VAL A 42 5.99 0.05 9.43
CA VAL A 42 6.29 -0.18 8.03
C VAL A 42 7.48 0.71 7.67
N GLY A 43 8.45 0.10 7.02
CA GLY A 43 9.81 0.59 6.85
C GLY A 43 9.91 2.06 6.45
N ALA A 44 11.04 2.62 6.88
CA ALA A 44 11.53 3.96 6.65
C ALA A 44 11.08 4.60 5.32
N PRO A 45 10.80 5.93 5.31
CA PRO A 45 10.59 6.65 4.07
C PRO A 45 11.84 6.50 3.22
N ALA A 46 11.67 6.06 1.97
CA ALA A 46 12.72 6.12 0.96
C ALA A 46 13.03 7.60 0.66
N THR A 47 13.82 8.23 1.53
CA THR A 47 14.42 9.54 1.33
C THR A 47 15.62 9.39 0.39
N GLY A 48 15.63 10.14 -0.70
CA GLY A 48 16.90 10.59 -1.31
C GLY A 48 17.13 10.36 -2.79
N GLY A 49 16.12 10.00 -3.58
CA GLY A 49 16.23 9.99 -5.04
C GLY A 49 14.93 10.45 -5.68
N SER A 50 15.00 11.31 -6.70
CA SER A 50 13.83 11.63 -7.53
C SER A 50 13.44 10.36 -8.28
N ASP A 51 12.62 9.53 -7.66
CA ASP A 51 11.98 8.40 -8.31
C ASP A 51 11.06 8.98 -9.39
N ARG A 52 11.14 8.47 -10.62
CA ARG A 52 10.32 8.95 -11.75
C ARG A 52 8.82 8.98 -11.41
N LEU A 53 8.38 8.10 -10.52
CA LEU A 53 7.00 8.14 -10.02
C LEU A 53 6.71 9.37 -9.16
N SER A 54 7.66 9.82 -8.33
CA SER A 54 7.51 11.02 -7.50
C SER A 54 7.37 12.29 -8.34
N GLU A 55 8.11 12.38 -9.46
CA GLU A 55 8.03 13.52 -10.40
C GLU A 55 6.64 13.62 -11.05
N LEU A 56 5.96 12.49 -11.23
CA LEU A 56 4.63 12.43 -11.83
C LEU A 56 3.50 12.71 -10.83
N LEU A 57 3.75 12.63 -9.52
CA LEU A 57 2.71 12.85 -8.50
C LEU A 57 1.97 14.19 -8.65
N PRO A 58 2.65 15.36 -8.73
CA PRO A 58 1.95 16.64 -8.87
C PRO A 58 1.16 16.74 -10.18
N LEU A 59 1.72 16.22 -11.28
CA LEU A 59 1.05 16.21 -12.59
C LEU A 59 -0.23 15.38 -12.56
N ILE A 60 -0.16 14.20 -11.95
CA ILE A 60 -1.28 13.28 -11.86
C ILE A 60 -2.34 13.80 -10.89
N LEU A 61 -1.96 14.33 -9.72
CA LEU A 61 -2.89 14.99 -8.81
C LEU A 61 -3.60 16.17 -9.48
N ARG A 62 -2.87 16.96 -10.26
CA ARG A 62 -3.46 18.09 -10.98
C ARG A 62 -4.43 17.63 -12.06
N ALA A 63 -4.09 16.60 -12.82
CA ALA A 63 -4.99 16.01 -13.82
C ALA A 63 -6.28 15.43 -13.20
N MET A 64 -6.24 14.95 -11.95
CA MET A 64 -7.45 14.51 -11.23
C MET A 64 -8.37 15.68 -10.83
N VAL A 65 -7.80 16.88 -10.64
CA VAL A 65 -8.48 18.04 -10.03
C VAL A 65 -8.86 19.08 -11.06
N ASP A 66 -8.11 19.26 -12.14
CA ASP A 66 -8.43 20.23 -13.21
C ASP A 66 -9.75 19.89 -13.93
N GLU A 67 -10.20 18.63 -13.92
CA GLU A 67 -11.56 18.21 -14.36
C GLU A 67 -12.69 18.74 -13.45
N ARG A 68 -12.32 19.25 -12.28
CA ARG A 68 -13.20 19.70 -11.20
C ARG A 68 -12.93 21.16 -10.93
N GLY A 69 -13.59 22.01 -11.72
CA GLY A 69 -13.50 23.47 -11.60
C GLY A 69 -13.64 23.96 -10.14
N ASP A 70 -12.83 24.98 -9.83
CA ASP A 70 -12.78 25.79 -8.60
C ASP A 70 -13.58 25.21 -7.41
N HIS A 71 -12.99 24.23 -6.74
CA HIS A 71 -13.57 23.71 -5.50
C HIS A 71 -13.33 24.67 -4.34
N PRO A 72 -14.37 25.00 -3.54
CA PRO A 72 -14.19 25.85 -2.37
C PRO A 72 -13.19 25.20 -1.40
N PRO A 73 -12.26 25.97 -0.81
CA PRO A 73 -11.15 25.44 -0.03
C PRO A 73 -11.57 24.64 1.21
N GLU A 74 -12.80 24.83 1.69
CA GLU A 74 -13.35 24.15 2.87
C GLU A 74 -13.92 22.75 2.60
N GLU A 75 -14.19 22.36 1.34
CA GLU A 75 -14.76 21.04 1.08
C GLU A 75 -13.68 19.95 0.94
N PRO A 76 -13.97 18.72 1.42
CA PRO A 76 -13.11 17.57 1.16
C PRO A 76 -13.14 17.28 -0.34
N MET A 77 -12.00 17.39 -0.99
CA MET A 77 -11.88 17.17 -2.43
C MET A 77 -11.86 15.66 -2.68
N VAL A 78 -13.01 15.11 -3.05
CA VAL A 78 -13.21 13.66 -3.21
C VAL A 78 -13.20 13.29 -4.68
N VAL A 79 -12.13 12.67 -5.18
CA VAL A 79 -12.02 12.18 -6.55
C VAL A 79 -12.55 10.76 -6.72
N ARG A 80 -13.29 10.50 -7.80
CA ARG A 80 -13.83 9.18 -8.12
C ARG A 80 -12.77 8.31 -8.78
N GLN A 81 -12.90 6.99 -8.64
CA GLN A 81 -11.99 6.04 -9.29
C GLN A 81 -11.86 6.29 -10.81
N ALA A 82 -12.96 6.63 -11.48
CA ALA A 82 -12.95 6.95 -12.90
C ALA A 82 -12.08 8.17 -13.25
N GLU A 83 -12.11 9.23 -12.43
CA GLU A 83 -11.31 10.44 -12.62
C GLU A 83 -9.82 10.14 -12.45
N ILE A 84 -9.49 9.29 -11.47
CA ILE A 84 -8.12 8.82 -11.25
C ILE A 84 -7.63 8.02 -12.46
N LEU A 85 -8.43 7.07 -12.96
CA LEU A 85 -8.06 6.28 -14.12
C LEU A 85 -7.93 7.16 -15.38
N ALA A 86 -8.77 8.18 -15.54
CA ALA A 86 -8.65 9.17 -16.61
C ALA A 86 -7.33 9.95 -16.50
N ALA A 87 -6.96 10.42 -15.31
CA ALA A 87 -5.68 11.10 -15.08
C ALA A 87 -4.46 10.21 -15.35
N LEU A 88 -4.59 8.89 -15.16
CA LEU A 88 -3.54 7.91 -15.45
C LEU A 88 -3.53 7.45 -16.91
N ALA A 89 -4.61 7.67 -17.67
CA ALA A 89 -4.77 7.19 -19.04
C ALA A 89 -3.62 7.59 -19.99
N PRO A 90 -3.04 8.81 -19.94
CA PRO A 90 -1.89 9.17 -20.78
C PRO A 90 -0.65 8.31 -20.55
N TYR A 91 -0.54 7.70 -19.37
CA TYR A 91 0.57 6.84 -18.96
C TYR A 91 0.24 5.36 -19.08
N HIS A 92 -0.98 5.03 -19.54
CA HIS A 92 -1.40 3.65 -19.72
C HIS A 92 -0.55 2.96 -20.78
N ARG A 93 -0.03 1.78 -20.43
CA ARG A 93 0.68 0.90 -21.37
C ARG A 93 0.14 -0.52 -21.20
N PRO A 94 -0.09 -1.27 -22.29
CA PRO A 94 -0.48 -2.66 -22.21
C PRO A 94 0.47 -3.46 -21.31
N LYS A 95 -0.09 -4.25 -20.38
CA LYS A 95 0.63 -5.08 -19.39
C LYS A 95 1.47 -4.29 -18.36
N SER A 96 1.32 -2.97 -18.29
CA SER A 96 2.00 -2.16 -17.28
C SER A 96 1.37 -2.30 -15.90
N ARG A 97 2.21 -2.25 -14.85
CA ARG A 97 1.78 -2.15 -13.45
C ARG A 97 1.68 -0.70 -12.95
N PHE A 98 1.87 0.27 -13.85
CA PHE A 98 1.98 1.69 -13.52
C PHE A 98 0.82 2.20 -12.65
N GLU A 99 -0.43 1.96 -13.06
CA GLU A 99 -1.62 2.42 -12.32
C GLU A 99 -1.63 1.92 -10.88
N GLY A 100 -1.39 0.61 -10.69
CA GLY A 100 -1.35 0.01 -9.36
C GLY A 100 -0.20 0.54 -8.51
N LEU A 101 0.97 0.80 -9.10
CA LEU A 101 2.11 1.40 -8.41
C LEU A 101 1.84 2.84 -8.02
N MET A 102 1.30 3.63 -8.94
CA MET A 102 0.96 5.04 -8.70
C MET A 102 -0.11 5.16 -7.63
N MET A 103 -1.15 4.33 -7.66
CA MET A 103 -2.18 4.29 -6.64
C MET A 103 -1.65 3.90 -5.26
N ARG A 104 -0.76 2.91 -5.20
CA ARG A 104 -0.08 2.55 -3.95
C ARG A 104 0.79 3.67 -3.43
N LYS A 105 1.44 4.43 -4.31
CA LYS A 105 2.26 5.58 -3.92
C LYS A 105 1.39 6.73 -3.41
N LEU A 106 0.35 7.10 -4.14
CA LEU A 106 -0.60 8.14 -3.76
C LEU A 106 -1.27 7.85 -2.40
N VAL A 107 -1.71 6.62 -2.18
CA VAL A 107 -2.35 6.21 -0.91
C VAL A 107 -1.32 5.96 0.18
N GLY A 108 -0.22 5.28 -0.13
CA GLY A 108 0.81 4.90 0.84
C GLY A 108 1.60 6.09 1.38
N GLU A 109 1.86 7.10 0.54
CA GLU A 109 2.45 8.35 0.98
C GLU A 109 1.42 9.33 1.56
N GLY A 110 0.13 8.97 1.53
CA GLY A 110 -0.94 9.73 2.17
C GLY A 110 -1.39 10.98 1.42
N TYR A 111 -1.21 11.06 0.10
CA TYR A 111 -1.83 12.11 -0.72
C TYR A 111 -3.32 11.84 -0.98
N LEU A 112 -3.70 10.56 -1.06
CA LEU A 112 -5.07 10.10 -1.21
C LEU A 112 -5.48 9.22 -0.04
N LYS A 113 -6.72 9.41 0.41
CA LYS A 113 -7.36 8.57 1.43
C LYS A 113 -8.54 7.83 0.81
N PRO A 114 -8.54 6.48 0.78
CA PRO A 114 -9.67 5.73 0.23
C PRO A 114 -10.96 6.01 0.99
N ARG A 115 -12.06 6.17 0.27
CA ARG A 115 -13.42 6.30 0.79
C ARG A 115 -14.33 5.23 0.17
N GLY A 116 -15.16 4.64 1.02
CA GLY A 116 -16.13 3.62 0.62
C GLY A 116 -15.56 2.21 0.58
N ALA A 117 -16.29 1.32 -0.10
CA ALA A 117 -15.92 -0.07 -0.26
C ALA A 117 -14.74 -0.20 -1.23
N ARG A 118 -14.02 -1.32 -1.11
CA ARG A 118 -12.98 -1.71 -2.07
C ARG A 118 -13.56 -2.73 -3.04
N ASP A 119 -13.23 -2.57 -4.31
CA ASP A 119 -13.54 -3.53 -5.35
C ASP A 119 -12.66 -4.79 -5.24
N LYS A 120 -12.88 -5.75 -6.15
CA LYS A 120 -12.10 -7.00 -6.22
C LYS A 120 -10.63 -6.77 -6.57
N SER A 121 -10.28 -5.61 -7.11
CA SER A 121 -8.90 -5.22 -7.43
C SER A 121 -8.19 -4.57 -6.24
N GLY A 122 -8.92 -4.25 -5.17
CA GLY A 122 -8.42 -3.58 -3.97
C GLY A 122 -8.43 -2.05 -4.08
N LEU A 123 -9.02 -1.49 -5.14
CA LEU A 123 -9.22 -0.05 -5.31
C LEU A 123 -10.54 0.38 -4.68
N SER A 124 -10.61 1.62 -4.22
CA SER A 124 -11.81 2.21 -3.63
C SER A 124 -12.60 2.98 -4.69
N ASP A 125 -13.92 3.03 -4.55
CA ASP A 125 -14.79 3.74 -5.50
C ASP A 125 -14.49 5.26 -5.54
N ALA A 126 -14.04 5.80 -4.41
CA ALA A 126 -13.66 7.21 -4.27
C ALA A 126 -12.45 7.37 -3.36
N TYR A 127 -11.76 8.51 -3.52
CA TYR A 127 -10.60 8.88 -2.73
C TYR A 127 -10.71 10.35 -2.35
N GLU A 128 -10.43 10.65 -1.09
CA GLU A 128 -10.32 12.02 -0.58
C GLU A 128 -8.88 12.50 -0.69
N ILE A 129 -8.67 13.66 -1.30
CA ILE A 129 -7.36 14.31 -1.37
C ILE A 129 -7.07 14.90 0.00
N THR A 130 -5.98 14.45 0.61
CA THR A 130 -5.56 14.88 1.94
C THR A 130 -4.94 16.27 1.89
N GLN A 131 -4.71 16.87 3.06
CA GLN A 131 -3.97 18.12 3.16
C GLN A 131 -2.57 18.03 2.51
N LYS A 132 -1.91 16.88 2.62
CA LYS A 132 -0.62 16.64 1.96
C LYS A 132 -0.74 16.70 0.44
N GLY A 133 -1.80 16.13 -0.13
CA GLY A 133 -2.12 16.23 -1.56
C GLY A 133 -2.45 17.66 -1.99
N LYS A 134 -3.26 18.37 -1.20
CA LYS A 134 -3.58 19.79 -1.44
C LYS A 134 -2.31 20.67 -1.44
N ASN A 135 -1.40 20.46 -0.48
CA ASN A 135 -0.14 21.19 -0.42
C ASN A 135 0.77 20.91 -1.64
N LEU A 136 0.74 19.68 -2.19
CA LEU A 136 1.51 19.34 -3.39
C LEU A 136 0.93 19.99 -4.66
N LEU A 137 -0.38 20.25 -4.69
CA LEU A 137 -1.06 20.98 -5.76
C LEU A 137 -0.79 22.49 -5.71
N ALA A 138 -0.66 23.04 -4.50
CA ALA A 138 -0.41 24.46 -4.25
C ALA A 138 1.07 24.88 -4.35
N GLY A 139 1.93 24.01 -4.91
CA GLY A 139 3.38 24.15 -4.96
C GLY A 139 3.90 25.51 -5.43
#